data_AF-A0A2S9FVM5-F1
#
_entry.id   AF-A0A2S9FVM5-F1
#
_cell.length_a   1.000
_cell.length_b   1.000
_cell.length_c   1.000
_cell.angle_alpha   90.00
_cell.angle_beta   90.00
_cell.angle_gamma   90.00
#
_symmetry.space_group_name_H-M   'P 1'
#
loop_
_entity.id
_entity.type
_entity.pdbx_description
1 polymer ?
#
loop_
_entity_poly.entity_id
_entity_poly.type
_entity_poly.pdbx_seq_one_letter_code
_entity_poly.pdbx_strand_id
1 'polypeptide(L)'
;MASLGAGVVVNGRDAAAVSEAEHRIADAVGFPGSPADPAVADALIDACVREFGRIDILVNCAGTAEPVGSSILNVTTEQFQN
;
A
#
# COMPACT_ATOMS: atom_id res chain seq x y z
N MET A 1 -13.25 6.40 5.44
CA MET A 1 -13.38 6.21 3.98
C MET A 1 -14.55 5.28 3.71
N ALA A 2 -14.42 3.97 3.99
CA ALA A 2 -15.51 2.99 3.83
C ALA A 2 -16.81 3.37 4.55
N SER A 3 -16.74 3.82 5.81
CA SER A 3 -17.92 4.31 6.56
C SER A 3 -18.60 5.55 5.96
N LEU A 4 -17.96 6.20 4.97
CA LEU A 4 -18.48 7.34 4.23
C LEU A 4 -18.94 6.94 2.81
N GLY A 5 -18.99 5.64 2.51
CA GLY A 5 -19.51 5.09 1.25
C GLY A 5 -18.48 4.88 0.13
N ALA A 6 -17.17 4.94 0.42
CA ALA A 6 -16.13 4.63 -0.56
C ALA A 6 -15.81 3.13 -0.58
N GLY A 7 -15.74 2.52 -1.76
CA GLY A 7 -15.07 1.24 -1.95
C GLY A 7 -13.55 1.40 -1.80
N VAL A 8 -12.88 0.42 -1.17
CA VAL A 8 -11.46 0.56 -0.80
C VAL A 8 -10.65 -0.64 -1.26
N VAL A 9 -9.54 -0.41 -1.98
CA VAL A 9 -8.50 -1.44 -2.13
C VAL A 9 -7.40 -1.18 -1.11
N VAL A 10 -7.11 -2.18 -0.26
CA VAL A 10 -6.10 -2.08 0.79
C VAL A 10 -4.85 -2.85 0.36
N ASN A 11 -3.70 -2.18 0.38
CA ASN A 11 -2.40 -2.77 0.03
C ASN A 11 -1.44 -2.79 1.23
N GLY A 12 -0.60 -3.82 1.28
CA GLY A 12 0.48 -3.96 2.24
C GLY A 12 1.33 -5.19 1.94
N ARG A 13 2.57 -5.20 2.45
CA ARG A 13 3.51 -6.32 2.22
C ARG A 13 3.10 -7.60 2.96
N ASP A 14 2.47 -7.48 4.12
CA ASP A 14 2.02 -8.63 4.90
C ASP A 14 0.63 -9.06 4.44
N ALA A 15 0.56 -10.21 3.78
CA ALA A 15 -0.69 -10.74 3.25
C ALA A 15 -1.73 -11.08 4.32
N ALA A 16 -1.30 -11.50 5.52
CA ALA A 16 -2.23 -11.80 6.60
C ALA A 16 -2.88 -10.52 7.13
N ALA A 17 -2.07 -9.46 7.32
CA ALA A 17 -2.59 -8.15 7.73
C ALA A 17 -3.52 -7.54 6.68
N VAL A 18 -3.20 -7.68 5.39
CA VAL A 18 -4.07 -7.24 4.28
C VAL A 18 -5.39 -7.99 4.30
N SER A 19 -5.36 -9.31 4.44
CA SER A 19 -6.58 -10.12 4.52
C SER A 19 -7.41 -9.77 5.77
N GLU A 20 -6.78 -9.52 6.91
CA GLU A 20 -7.49 -9.06 8.11
C GLU A 20 -8.18 -7.71 7.87
N ALA A 21 -7.49 -6.76 7.23
CA ALA A 21 -8.04 -5.45 6.92
C ALA A 21 -9.23 -5.55 5.95
N GLU A 22 -9.11 -6.36 4.90
CA GLU A 22 -10.18 -6.66 3.95
C GLU A 22 -11.44 -7.19 4.65
N HIS A 23 -11.29 -8.14 5.58
CA HIS A 23 -12.43 -8.68 6.35
C HIS A 23 -13.06 -7.67 7.31
N ARG A 24 -12.30 -6.67 7.78
CA ARG A 24 -12.75 -5.69 8.78
C ARG A 24 -13.37 -4.43 8.17
N ILE A 25 -13.08 -4.13 6.92
CA ILE A 25 -13.51 -2.92 6.25
C ILE A 25 -14.67 -3.28 5.31
N ALA A 26 -15.78 -2.55 5.43
CA ALA A 26 -16.90 -2.74 4.51
C ALA A 26 -16.51 -2.31 3.09
N ASP A 27 -16.91 -3.10 2.09
CA ASP A 27 -16.64 -2.84 0.68
C ASP A 27 -15.14 -2.67 0.36
N ALA A 28 -14.34 -3.61 0.87
CA ALA A 28 -12.90 -3.63 0.69
C ALA A 28 -12.41 -4.85 -0.11
N VAL A 29 -11.32 -4.64 -0.86
CA VAL A 29 -10.54 -5.69 -1.52
C VAL A 29 -9.10 -5.64 -1.02
N GLY A 30 -8.57 -6.80 -0.64
CA GLY A 30 -7.17 -6.94 -0.22
C GLY A 30 -6.24 -7.17 -1.42
N PHE A 31 -5.14 -6.44 -1.48
CA PHE A 31 -4.11 -6.61 -2.51
C PHE A 31 -2.70 -6.68 -1.89
N PRO A 32 -2.19 -7.87 -1.56
CA PRO A 32 -0.88 -8.01 -0.91
C PRO A 32 0.27 -7.79 -1.88
N GLY A 33 1.31 -7.10 -1.41
CA GLY A 33 2.52 -6.82 -2.17
C GLY A 33 3.18 -5.51 -1.74
N SER A 34 4.45 -5.33 -2.10
CA SER A 34 5.16 -4.07 -1.83
C SER A 34 4.74 -2.99 -2.83
N PRO A 35 4.24 -1.82 -2.40
CA PRO A 35 3.96 -0.73 -3.32
C PRO A 35 5.24 -0.09 -3.91
N ALA A 36 6.43 -0.46 -3.40
CA ALA A 36 7.71 -0.05 -3.97
C ALA A 36 8.09 -0.88 -5.22
N ASP A 37 7.42 -2.01 -5.46
CA ASP A 37 7.56 -2.77 -6.71
C ASP A 37 6.62 -2.16 -7.76
N PRO A 38 7.14 -1.62 -8.88
CA PRO A 38 6.31 -1.01 -9.92
C PRO A 38 5.24 -1.96 -10.47
N ALA A 39 5.53 -3.25 -10.61
CA ALA A 39 4.56 -4.22 -11.13
C ALA A 39 3.40 -4.45 -10.15
N VAL A 40 3.68 -4.44 -8.85
CA VAL A 40 2.65 -4.51 -7.80
C VAL A 40 1.82 -3.24 -7.79
N ALA A 41 2.46 -2.07 -7.94
CA ALA A 41 1.77 -0.79 -7.99
C ALA A 41 0.81 -0.70 -9.20
N ASP A 42 1.27 -1.09 -10.40
CA ASP A 42 0.44 -1.13 -11.60
C ASP A 42 -0.75 -2.09 -11.42
N ALA A 43 -0.49 -3.30 -10.93
CA ALA A 43 -1.54 -4.29 -10.71
C ALA A 43 -2.54 -3.88 -9.61
N LEU A 44 -2.10 -3.13 -8.60
CA LEU A 44 -2.97 -2.55 -7.57
C LEU A 44 -3.93 -1.50 -8.17
N ILE A 45 -3.41 -0.63 -9.02
CA ILE A 45 -4.20 0.38 -9.74
C ILE A 45 -5.23 -0.32 -10.63
N ASP A 46 -4.80 -1.31 -11.40
CA ASP A 46 -5.67 -2.09 -12.28
C ASP A 46 -6.76 -2.84 -11.49
N ALA A 47 -6.42 -3.40 -10.32
CA ALA A 47 -7.39 -4.05 -9.45
C ALA A 47 -8.47 -3.07 -8.96
N CYS A 48 -8.09 -1.86 -8.57
CA CYS A 48 -9.04 -0.83 -8.14
C CYS A 48 -9.95 -0.37 -9.28
N VAL A 49 -9.38 -0.12 -10.46
CA VAL A 49 -10.16 0.27 -11.65
C VAL A 49 -11.09 -0.86 -12.09
N ARG A 50 -10.64 -2.12 -12.05
CA ARG A 50 -11.48 -3.27 -12.40
C ARG A 50 -12.64 -3.45 -11.44
N GLU A 51 -12.42 -3.24 -10.15
CA GLU A 51 -13.44 -3.45 -9.11
C GLU A 51 -14.44 -2.29 -9.04
N PHE A 52 -13.94 -1.05 -9.03
CA PHE A 52 -14.75 0.14 -8.75
C PHE A 52 -14.90 1.08 -9.95
N GLY A 53 -14.31 0.73 -11.09
CA GLY A 53 -14.42 1.47 -12.36
C GLY A 53 -13.47 2.67 -12.51
N ARG A 54 -12.98 3.23 -11.40
CA ARG A 54 -12.06 4.39 -11.36
C ARG A 54 -11.37 4.52 -10.00
N ILE A 55 -10.37 5.40 -9.95
CA ILE A 55 -9.73 5.83 -8.69
C ILE A 55 -10.08 7.30 -8.45
N ASP A 56 -10.73 7.58 -7.33
CA ASP A 56 -11.04 8.94 -6.89
C ASP A 56 -10.01 9.48 -5.89
N ILE A 57 -9.45 8.60 -5.06
CA ILE A 57 -8.55 8.95 -3.97
C ILE A 57 -7.40 7.94 -3.95
N LEU A 58 -6.16 8.45 -3.95
CA LEU A 58 -4.95 7.66 -3.70
C LEU A 58 -4.34 8.10 -2.38
N VAL A 59 -4.13 7.15 -1.47
CA VAL A 59 -3.48 7.39 -0.18
C VAL A 59 -2.12 6.68 -0.18
N ASN A 60 -1.06 7.42 -0.47
CA ASN A 60 0.30 6.90 -0.38
C ASN A 60 0.82 7.01 1.07
N CYS A 61 0.46 6.01 1.90
CA CYS A 61 0.77 5.99 3.34
C CYS A 61 1.81 4.92 3.73
N ALA A 62 2.14 3.98 2.85
CA ALA A 62 3.10 2.93 3.17
C ALA A 62 4.51 3.54 3.34
N GLY A 63 5.21 3.13 4.39
CA GLY A 63 6.56 3.58 4.66
C GLY A 63 7.33 2.60 5.54
N THR A 64 8.65 2.62 5.40
CA THR A 64 9.61 1.91 6.25
C THR A 64 10.39 2.92 7.08
N ALA A 65 10.73 2.54 8.32
CA ALA A 65 11.62 3.37 9.13
C ALA A 65 13.05 3.29 8.58
N GLU A 66 13.78 4.41 8.64
CA GLU A 66 15.21 4.40 8.38
C GLU A 66 15.95 3.51 9.40
N PRO A 67 17.15 3.00 9.06
CA PRO A 67 18.00 2.29 10.01
C PRO A 67 18.23 3.09 11.29
N VAL A 68 18.29 2.41 12.43
CA VAL A 68 18.52 3.06 13.74
C VAL A 68 19.86 3.82 13.70
N GLY A 69 19.81 5.11 14.05
CA GLY A 69 21.00 5.97 14.05
C GLY A 69 21.44 6.47 12.68
N SER A 70 20.58 6.31 11.65
CA SER A 70 20.77 6.91 10.33
C SER A 70 21.05 8.42 10.45
N SER A 71 22.05 8.87 9.70
CA SER A 71 22.37 10.28 9.49
C SER A 71 22.69 10.48 8.02
N ILE A 72 22.32 11.65 7.48
CA ILE A 72 22.71 12.04 6.13
C ILE A 72 24.23 11.99 5.89
N LEU A 73 25.03 12.06 6.96
CA LEU A 73 26.50 12.02 6.88
C LEU A 73 27.07 10.61 6.72
N ASN A 74 26.31 9.56 7.05
CA ASN A 74 26.82 8.20 7.14
C ASN A 74 25.93 7.13 6.51
N VAL A 75 24.71 7.45 6.10
CA VAL A 75 23.83 6.54 5.37
C VAL A 75 24.46 6.14 4.04
N THR A 76 24.47 4.84 3.73
CA THR A 76 24.95 4.37 2.43
C THR A 76 23.88 4.55 1.36
N THR A 77 24.28 4.61 0.08
CA THR A 77 23.32 4.66 -1.04
C THR A 77 22.35 3.47 -1.02
N GLU A 78 22.84 2.29 -0.66
CA GLU A 78 22.02 1.08 -0.54
C GLU A 78 20.99 1.20 0.60
N GLN A 79 21.35 1.79 1.74
CA GLN A 79 20.42 2.05 2.83
C GLN A 79 19.37 3.09 2.46
N PHE A 80 19.72 4.07 1.63
CA PHE A 80 18.81 5.11 1.16
C PHE A 80 17.83 4.61 0.08
N GLN A 81 18.20 3.58 -0.67
CA GLN A 81 17.39 3.00 -1.75
C GLN A 81 16.49 1.83 -1.31
N ASN A 82 16.52 1.47 -0.03
CA ASN A 82 15.75 0.36 0.56
C ASN A 82 14.32 0.75 0.95
#